data_AF-A0A7K2JKY4-F1
#
_entry.id   AF-A0A7K2JKY4-F1
#
_cell.length_a   1.000
_cell.length_b   1.000
_cell.length_c   1.000
_cell.angle_alpha   90.00
_cell.angle_beta   90.00
_cell.angle_gamma   90.00
#
_symmetry.space_group_name_H-M   'P 1'
#
loop_
_entity.id
_entity.type
_entity.pdbx_description
1 polymer ?
#
loop_
_entity_poly.entity_id
_entity_poly.type
_entity_poly.pdbx_seq_one_letter_code
_entity_poly.pdbx_strand_id
1 'polypeptide(L)'
;MTPVELSRTVLHAVRRAVDAGELRVDVPERVKVAPPGPGGCGDYATNIALQLARPAGQTPRRVAEVLRPYLVDTEGITDVVLTGPGFLNISLHGTAPAVLVEEILRHGTRYGYADAPDGRVVQLHCPHDLRAVVVAEAAARILRSQGALVRTSCAAPLAPEWTAALGVRVDAEGPAPAELAVNVRPVPVAPGDPDPLRLGRDAGRWALLHPAPHDRPRTGDEHLVQRESNPLFRVRYAHARTRALARNATDLGF
;
A
#
# COMPACT_ATOMS: atom_id res chain seq x y z
N MET A 1 1.88 -15.85 -8.04
CA MET A 1 1.36 -14.67 -8.77
C MET A 1 0.32 -13.95 -7.92
N THR A 2 0.60 -12.71 -7.53
CA THR A 2 -0.33 -11.80 -6.83
C THR A 2 -1.26 -11.07 -7.81
N PRO A 3 -2.36 -10.42 -7.37
CA PRO A 3 -3.21 -9.62 -8.27
C PRO A 3 -2.47 -8.48 -8.97
N VAL A 4 -1.50 -7.87 -8.29
CA VAL A 4 -0.67 -6.78 -8.86
C VAL A 4 0.28 -7.32 -9.92
N GLU A 5 0.93 -8.46 -9.65
CA GLU A 5 1.74 -9.16 -10.65
C GLU A 5 0.90 -9.57 -11.85
N LEU A 6 -0.29 -10.16 -11.64
CA LEU A 6 -1.19 -10.54 -12.72
C LEU A 6 -1.62 -9.32 -13.55
N SER A 7 -1.90 -8.19 -12.90
CA SER A 7 -2.25 -6.94 -13.59
C SER A 7 -1.10 -6.44 -14.49
N ARG A 8 0.14 -6.56 -14.01
CA ARG A 8 1.36 -6.24 -14.78
C ARG A 8 1.57 -7.25 -15.92
N THR A 9 1.35 -8.53 -15.68
CA THR A 9 1.39 -9.60 -16.69
C THR A 9 0.41 -9.32 -17.82
N VAL A 10 -0.84 -8.97 -17.51
CA VAL A 10 -1.84 -8.64 -18.53
C VAL A 10 -1.44 -7.39 -19.31
N LEU A 11 -0.92 -6.37 -18.63
CA LEU A 11 -0.40 -5.18 -19.32
C LEU A 11 0.78 -5.52 -20.25
N HIS A 12 1.67 -6.44 -19.83
CA HIS A 12 2.79 -6.90 -20.64
C HIS A 12 2.31 -7.69 -21.87
N ALA A 13 1.28 -8.54 -21.71
CA ALA A 13 0.64 -9.24 -22.82
C ALA A 13 0.06 -8.27 -23.86
N VAL A 14 -0.60 -7.19 -23.41
CA VAL A 14 -1.10 -6.13 -24.30
C VAL A 14 0.06 -5.46 -25.06
N ARG A 15 1.14 -5.10 -24.37
CA ARG A 15 2.33 -4.51 -25.01
C ARG A 15 2.89 -5.41 -26.08
N ARG A 16 3.11 -6.69 -25.79
CA ARG A 16 3.64 -7.63 -26.78
C ARG A 16 2.72 -7.79 -28.00
N ALA A 17 1.40 -7.82 -27.81
CA ALA A 17 0.45 -7.90 -28.91
C ALA A 17 0.46 -6.63 -29.80
N VAL A 18 0.74 -5.47 -29.21
CA VAL A 18 0.95 -4.21 -29.95
C VAL A 18 2.29 -4.21 -30.68
N ASP A 19 3.37 -4.62 -30.01
CA ASP A 19 4.72 -4.69 -30.59
C ASP A 19 4.79 -5.70 -31.76
N ALA A 20 4.02 -6.80 -31.68
CA ALA A 20 3.85 -7.78 -32.75
C ALA A 20 2.93 -7.30 -33.89
N GLY A 21 2.27 -6.15 -33.75
CA GLY A 21 1.37 -5.58 -34.75
C GLY A 21 0.00 -6.25 -34.85
N GLU A 22 -0.34 -7.16 -33.93
CA GLU A 22 -1.63 -7.87 -33.88
C GLU A 22 -2.76 -6.98 -33.32
N LEU A 23 -2.40 -6.03 -32.45
CA LEU A 23 -3.28 -4.96 -31.97
C LEU A 23 -2.70 -3.59 -32.33
N ARG A 24 -3.56 -2.69 -32.80
CA ARG A 24 -3.19 -1.29 -33.08
C ARG A 24 -3.95 -0.37 -32.13
N VAL A 25 -3.46 -0.27 -30.91
CA VAL A 25 -4.05 0.52 -29.82
C VAL A 25 -2.97 1.19 -29.00
N ASP A 26 -3.28 2.32 -28.38
CA ASP A 26 -2.45 2.85 -27.30
C ASP A 26 -2.50 1.90 -26.11
N VAL A 27 -1.33 1.57 -25.57
CA VAL A 27 -1.22 0.70 -24.41
C VAL A 27 -1.70 1.48 -23.17
N PRO A 28 -2.68 0.96 -22.42
CA PRO A 28 -3.18 1.64 -21.22
C PRO A 28 -2.13 1.69 -20.12
N GLU A 29 -2.18 2.72 -19.26
CA GLU A 29 -1.22 2.84 -18.14
C GLU A 29 -1.37 1.72 -17.10
N ARG A 30 -2.60 1.23 -16.90
CA ARG A 30 -2.92 0.22 -15.89
C ARG A 30 -4.01 -0.71 -16.41
N VAL A 31 -3.87 -1.98 -16.06
CA VAL A 31 -4.91 -2.99 -16.21
C VAL A 31 -5.40 -3.37 -14.82
N LYS A 32 -6.70 -3.61 -14.68
CA LYS A 32 -7.29 -4.14 -13.46
C LYS A 32 -7.65 -5.60 -13.65
N VAL A 33 -7.32 -6.40 -12.64
CA VAL A 33 -7.88 -7.74 -12.43
C VAL A 33 -8.73 -7.73 -11.18
N ALA A 34 -9.79 -8.52 -11.17
CA ALA A 34 -10.71 -8.66 -10.04
C ALA A 34 -11.17 -10.11 -9.94
N PRO A 35 -11.71 -10.55 -8.80
CA PRO A 35 -12.40 -11.84 -8.74
C PRO A 35 -13.47 -11.95 -9.84
N PRO A 36 -13.67 -13.13 -10.46
CA PRO A 36 -14.67 -13.31 -11.50
C PRO A 36 -16.07 -12.93 -11.02
N GLY A 37 -16.84 -12.25 -11.87
CA GLY A 37 -18.24 -11.94 -11.61
C GLY A 37 -19.14 -13.18 -11.68
N PRO A 38 -20.45 -13.04 -11.41
CA PRO A 38 -21.41 -14.14 -11.53
C PRO A 38 -21.34 -14.79 -12.92
N GLY A 39 -21.10 -16.11 -12.98
CA GLY A 39 -20.93 -16.87 -14.22
C GLY A 39 -19.51 -16.85 -14.81
N GLY A 40 -18.55 -16.18 -14.17
CA GLY A 40 -17.12 -16.30 -14.45
C GLY A 40 -16.48 -17.53 -13.79
N CYS A 41 -15.25 -17.84 -14.16
CA CYS A 41 -14.48 -18.98 -13.64
C CYS A 41 -13.04 -18.57 -13.30
N GLY A 42 -12.26 -19.49 -12.74
CA GLY A 42 -10.87 -19.23 -12.34
C GLY A 42 -10.75 -18.34 -11.11
N ASP A 43 -9.54 -17.82 -10.88
CA ASP A 43 -9.20 -17.02 -9.69
C ASP A 43 -9.43 -15.52 -9.91
N TYR A 44 -9.19 -15.05 -11.13
CA TYR A 44 -9.31 -13.65 -11.51
C TYR A 44 -9.91 -13.49 -12.90
N ALA A 45 -10.49 -12.33 -13.17
CA ALA A 45 -10.95 -11.93 -14.49
C ALA A 45 -10.52 -10.50 -14.81
N THR A 46 -10.37 -10.22 -16.11
CA THR A 46 -10.13 -8.87 -16.62
C THR A 46 -11.05 -8.55 -17.80
N ASN A 47 -11.48 -7.29 -17.87
CA ASN A 47 -12.30 -6.75 -18.95
C ASN A 47 -11.44 -6.00 -19.99
N ILE A 48 -10.13 -6.19 -19.99
CA ILE A 48 -9.20 -5.42 -20.86
C ILE A 48 -9.56 -5.53 -22.35
N ALA A 49 -10.00 -6.70 -22.80
CA ALA A 49 -10.39 -6.89 -24.20
C ALA A 49 -11.62 -6.06 -24.59
N LEU A 50 -12.56 -5.86 -23.67
CA LEU A 50 -13.72 -4.97 -23.85
C LEU A 50 -13.29 -3.50 -23.97
N GLN A 51 -12.28 -3.10 -23.20
CA GLN A 51 -11.76 -1.73 -23.22
C GLN A 51 -10.99 -1.44 -24.52
N LEU A 52 -10.22 -2.42 -25.01
CA LEU A 52 -9.36 -2.27 -26.19
C LEU A 52 -10.09 -2.53 -27.52
N ALA A 53 -11.27 -3.18 -27.51
CA ALA A 53 -12.03 -3.50 -28.71
C ALA A 53 -12.32 -2.29 -29.61
N ARG A 54 -12.89 -1.23 -29.04
CA ARG A 54 -13.27 -0.02 -29.79
C ARG A 54 -12.06 0.71 -30.36
N PRO A 55 -11.00 1.00 -29.57
CA PRO A 55 -9.76 1.56 -30.11
C PRO A 55 -9.11 0.69 -31.20
N ALA A 56 -9.15 -0.64 -31.06
CA ALA A 56 -8.56 -1.58 -32.02
C ALA A 56 -9.38 -1.72 -33.33
N GLY A 57 -10.62 -1.24 -33.36
CA GLY A 57 -11.56 -1.51 -34.46
C GLY A 57 -11.93 -3.00 -34.58
N GLN A 58 -11.89 -3.75 -33.47
CA GLN A 58 -12.13 -5.19 -33.43
C GLN A 58 -13.25 -5.54 -32.44
N THR A 59 -13.79 -6.76 -32.53
CA THR A 59 -14.73 -7.25 -31.51
C THR A 59 -13.97 -7.58 -30.21
N PRO A 60 -14.57 -7.42 -29.02
CA PRO A 60 -13.87 -7.76 -27.78
C PRO A 60 -13.45 -9.23 -27.71
N ARG A 61 -14.23 -10.12 -28.31
CA ARG A 61 -13.86 -11.53 -28.46
C ARG A 61 -12.57 -11.70 -29.26
N ARG A 62 -12.42 -10.99 -30.39
CA ARG A 62 -11.20 -11.05 -31.20
C ARG A 62 -9.98 -10.53 -30.44
N VAL A 63 -10.14 -9.41 -29.72
CA VAL A 63 -9.05 -8.88 -28.88
C VAL A 63 -8.68 -9.86 -27.77
N ALA A 64 -9.66 -10.50 -27.13
CA ALA A 64 -9.42 -11.52 -26.12
C ALA A 64 -8.68 -12.74 -26.70
N GLU A 65 -9.05 -13.18 -27.90
CA GLU A 65 -8.37 -14.27 -28.61
C GLU A 65 -6.92 -13.92 -28.96
N VAL A 66 -6.64 -12.67 -29.35
CA VAL A 66 -5.27 -12.20 -29.58
C VAL A 66 -4.47 -12.19 -28.29
N LEU A 67 -5.04 -11.73 -27.16
CA LEU A 67 -4.32 -11.64 -25.89
C LEU A 67 -4.13 -13.00 -25.19
N ARG A 68 -5.00 -13.99 -25.46
CA ARG A 68 -4.99 -15.28 -24.75
C ARG A 68 -3.64 -16.02 -24.83
N PRO A 69 -3.00 -16.21 -25.99
CA PRO A 69 -1.72 -16.91 -26.08
C PRO A 69 -0.63 -16.23 -25.24
N TYR A 70 -0.58 -14.89 -25.27
CA TYR A 70 0.36 -14.09 -24.48
C TYR A 70 0.22 -14.29 -22.96
N LEU A 71 -0.98 -14.65 -22.49
CA LEU A 71 -1.26 -14.91 -21.08
C LEU A 71 -1.01 -16.36 -20.70
N VAL A 72 -1.44 -17.32 -21.53
CA VAL A 72 -1.26 -18.76 -21.26
C VAL A 72 0.22 -19.14 -21.20
N ASP A 73 1.07 -18.49 -22.00
CA ASP A 73 2.52 -18.73 -22.00
C ASP A 73 3.24 -18.14 -20.78
N THR A 74 2.54 -17.44 -19.87
CA THR A 74 3.18 -16.82 -18.70
C THR A 74 3.24 -17.78 -17.50
N GLU A 75 4.42 -17.90 -16.91
CA GLU A 75 4.63 -18.66 -15.67
C GLU A 75 3.66 -18.23 -14.57
N GLY A 76 3.00 -19.21 -13.93
CA GLY A 76 2.02 -18.99 -12.87
C GLY A 76 0.56 -18.91 -13.34
N ILE A 77 0.29 -18.85 -14.64
CA ILE A 77 -1.06 -18.98 -15.22
C ILE A 77 -1.27 -20.42 -15.68
N THR A 78 -2.32 -21.08 -15.19
CA THR A 78 -2.68 -22.46 -15.56
C THR A 78 -3.56 -22.50 -16.80
N ASP A 79 -4.57 -21.62 -16.85
CA ASP A 79 -5.50 -21.55 -17.98
C ASP A 79 -6.10 -20.15 -18.10
N VAL A 80 -6.52 -19.80 -19.31
CA VAL A 80 -7.26 -18.58 -19.61
C VAL A 80 -8.48 -18.93 -20.45
N VAL A 81 -9.67 -18.68 -19.88
CA VAL A 81 -10.98 -18.96 -20.49
C VAL A 81 -11.68 -17.65 -20.86
N LEU A 82 -12.12 -17.58 -22.12
CA LEU A 82 -12.93 -16.46 -22.60
C LEU A 82 -14.40 -16.71 -22.23
N THR A 83 -15.01 -15.78 -21.51
CA THR A 83 -16.45 -15.84 -21.21
C THR A 83 -17.20 -14.60 -21.65
N GLY A 84 -18.49 -14.78 -21.93
CA GLY A 84 -19.42 -13.72 -22.28
C GLY A 84 -18.94 -12.89 -23.48
N PRO A 85 -19.07 -11.55 -23.43
CA PRO A 85 -18.76 -10.68 -24.57
C PRO A 85 -17.26 -10.47 -24.81
N GLY A 86 -16.36 -10.90 -23.90
CA GLY A 86 -14.91 -10.68 -24.00
C GLY A 86 -14.18 -10.56 -22.66
N PHE A 87 -14.64 -11.26 -21.62
CA PHE A 87 -13.89 -11.35 -20.36
C PHE A 87 -12.84 -12.45 -20.46
N LEU A 88 -11.61 -12.15 -20.03
CA LEU A 88 -10.55 -13.14 -19.86
C LEU A 88 -10.56 -13.59 -18.40
N ASN A 89 -10.96 -14.82 -18.16
CA ASN A 89 -10.96 -15.47 -16.85
C ASN A 89 -9.68 -16.30 -16.73
N ILE A 90 -8.95 -16.13 -15.65
CA ILE A 90 -7.57 -16.59 -15.48
C ILE A 90 -7.53 -17.49 -14.25
N SER A 91 -7.07 -18.72 -14.44
CA SER A 91 -6.77 -19.66 -13.37
C SER A 91 -5.26 -19.64 -13.12
N LEU A 92 -4.85 -19.49 -11.87
CA LEU A 92 -3.46 -19.48 -11.45
C LEU A 92 -3.00 -20.87 -11.01
N HIS A 93 -1.70 -21.09 -10.95
CA HIS A 93 -1.15 -22.32 -10.36
C HIS A 93 -1.43 -22.34 -8.85
N GLY A 94 -2.00 -23.44 -8.35
CA GLY A 94 -2.51 -23.60 -6.97
C GLY A 94 -1.49 -23.52 -5.83
N THR A 95 -0.21 -23.23 -6.11
CA THR A 95 0.87 -23.10 -5.12
C THR A 95 1.23 -21.66 -4.80
N ALA A 96 0.79 -20.69 -5.61
CA ALA A 96 1.13 -19.28 -5.42
C ALA A 96 0.74 -18.70 -4.04
N PRO A 97 -0.40 -19.05 -3.43
CA PRO A 97 -0.74 -18.54 -2.11
C PRO A 97 0.16 -19.10 -1.00
N ALA A 98 0.56 -20.38 -1.09
CA ALA A 98 1.36 -21.04 -0.05
C ALA A 98 2.79 -20.52 -0.03
N VAL A 99 3.45 -20.43 -1.19
CA VAL A 99 4.83 -19.91 -1.31
C VAL A 99 4.92 -18.46 -0.81
N LEU A 100 3.93 -17.63 -1.15
CA LEU A 100 3.88 -16.24 -0.68
C LEU A 100 3.71 -16.17 0.84
N VAL A 101 2.85 -17.02 1.43
CA VAL A 101 2.68 -17.07 2.88
C VAL A 101 3.97 -17.51 3.57
N GLU A 102 4.65 -18.54 3.05
CA GLU A 102 5.96 -18.98 3.54
C GLU A 102 7.00 -17.85 3.45
N GLU A 103 7.02 -17.10 2.36
CA GLU A 103 7.89 -15.93 2.20
C GLU A 103 7.58 -14.82 3.21
N ILE A 104 6.30 -14.48 3.41
CA ILE A 104 5.86 -13.51 4.40
C ILE A 104 6.29 -13.94 5.80
N LEU A 105 6.10 -15.22 6.15
CA LEU A 105 6.49 -15.78 7.45
C LEU A 105 8.02 -15.79 7.62
N ARG A 106 8.77 -16.17 6.58
CA ARG A 106 10.24 -16.17 6.57
C ARG A 106 10.82 -14.77 6.77
N HIS A 107 10.26 -13.76 6.11
CA HIS A 107 10.70 -12.37 6.27
C HIS A 107 10.11 -11.72 7.53
N GLY A 108 8.98 -12.19 8.06
CA GLY A 108 8.36 -11.67 9.27
C GLY A 108 8.08 -10.17 9.19
N THR A 109 8.56 -9.40 10.19
CA THR A 109 8.39 -7.94 10.24
C THR A 109 9.18 -7.19 9.16
N ARG A 110 10.08 -7.87 8.45
CA ARG A 110 10.87 -7.36 7.33
C ARG A 110 10.24 -7.59 5.96
N TYR A 111 9.11 -8.29 5.88
CA TYR A 111 8.41 -8.48 4.62
C TYR A 111 8.07 -7.13 3.97
N GLY A 112 8.35 -6.98 2.67
CA GLY A 112 8.11 -5.74 1.90
C GLY A 112 9.13 -4.62 2.12
N TYR A 113 10.18 -4.87 2.92
CA TYR A 113 11.32 -3.95 2.99
C TYR A 113 12.32 -4.25 1.86
N ALA A 114 13.05 -3.22 1.41
CA ALA A 114 14.20 -3.40 0.55
C ALA A 114 15.36 -4.07 1.32
N ASP A 115 16.10 -4.93 0.61
CA ASP A 115 17.22 -5.71 1.17
C ASP A 115 18.53 -4.92 1.22
N ALA A 116 18.68 -3.92 0.35
CA ALA A 116 19.87 -3.08 0.27
C ALA A 116 19.49 -1.59 0.20
N PRO A 117 20.38 -0.69 0.62
CA PRO A 117 20.21 0.73 0.38
C PRO A 117 20.10 1.03 -1.10
N ASP A 118 19.19 1.92 -1.48
CA ASP A 118 18.99 2.33 -2.88
C ASP A 118 19.92 3.49 -3.31
N GLY A 119 20.83 3.90 -2.42
CA GLY A 119 21.77 5.01 -2.62
C GLY A 119 21.16 6.41 -2.48
N ARG A 120 19.83 6.54 -2.34
CA ARG A 120 19.19 7.85 -2.14
C ARG A 120 19.40 8.33 -0.72
N VAL A 121 19.90 9.56 -0.59
CA VAL A 121 19.97 10.27 0.68
C VAL A 121 18.83 11.27 0.74
N VAL A 122 17.95 11.14 1.74
CA VAL A 122 16.79 12.01 1.94
C VAL A 122 16.94 12.75 3.27
N GLN A 123 16.86 14.07 3.22
CA GLN A 123 16.85 14.90 4.41
C GLN A 123 15.44 15.46 4.63
N LEU A 124 14.85 15.16 5.79
CA LEU A 124 13.57 15.67 6.21
C LEU A 124 13.79 16.72 7.31
N HIS A 125 13.25 17.91 7.11
CA HIS A 125 13.24 18.98 8.10
C HIS A 125 11.81 19.40 8.41
N CYS A 126 11.49 19.49 9.69
CA CYS A 126 10.16 19.87 10.18
C CYS A 126 10.25 21.03 11.19
N PRO A 127 9.18 21.85 11.31
CA PRO A 127 9.07 22.83 12.38
C PRO A 127 8.98 22.13 13.75
N HIS A 128 9.17 22.89 14.82
CA HIS A 128 8.92 22.45 16.18
C HIS A 128 7.40 22.37 16.46
N ASP A 129 6.79 21.33 15.91
CA ASP A 129 5.37 20.98 16.03
C ASP A 129 5.23 19.46 16.17
N LEU A 130 4.39 19.02 17.12
CA LEU A 130 4.23 17.61 17.44
C LEU A 130 3.76 16.79 16.23
N ARG A 131 2.77 17.30 15.46
CA ARG A 131 2.27 16.60 14.28
C ARG A 131 3.35 16.49 13.22
N ALA A 132 4.08 17.57 12.96
CA ALA A 132 5.15 17.61 11.98
C ALA A 132 6.28 16.62 12.33
N VAL A 133 6.64 16.50 13.60
CA VAL A 133 7.61 15.50 14.08
C VAL A 133 7.10 14.08 13.86
N VAL A 134 5.84 13.78 14.23
CA VAL A 134 5.23 12.45 14.02
C VAL A 134 5.16 12.09 12.54
N VAL A 135 4.78 13.04 11.67
CA VAL A 135 4.73 12.86 10.22
C VAL A 135 6.12 12.63 9.64
N ALA A 136 7.11 13.44 10.02
CA ALA A 136 8.48 13.30 9.55
C ALA A 136 9.07 11.93 9.93
N GLU A 137 8.84 11.49 11.16
CA GLU A 137 9.28 10.17 11.62
C GLU A 137 8.58 9.03 10.87
N ALA A 138 7.26 9.12 10.66
CA ALA A 138 6.51 8.11 9.91
C ALA A 138 6.98 8.02 8.44
N ALA A 139 7.16 9.17 7.78
CA ALA A 139 7.71 9.25 6.43
C ALA A 139 9.14 8.67 6.38
N ALA A 140 9.99 8.99 7.36
CA ALA A 140 11.33 8.44 7.44
C ALA A 140 11.34 6.92 7.60
N ARG A 141 10.43 6.35 8.40
CA ARG A 141 10.31 4.89 8.56
C ARG A 141 9.89 4.21 7.25
N ILE A 142 8.97 4.80 6.49
CA ILE A 142 8.55 4.30 5.18
C ILE A 142 9.71 4.40 4.17
N LEU A 143 10.38 5.55 4.08
CA LEU A 143 11.50 5.72 3.16
C LEU A 143 12.66 4.77 3.49
N ARG A 144 13.02 4.63 4.77
CA ARG A 144 14.03 3.66 5.24
C ARG A 144 13.61 2.23 4.94
N SER A 145 12.32 1.89 5.01
CA SER A 145 11.86 0.56 4.64
C SER A 145 12.09 0.25 3.16
N GLN A 146 12.15 1.27 2.31
CA GLN A 146 12.40 1.15 0.88
C GLN A 146 13.87 1.35 0.49
N GLY A 147 14.80 1.34 1.46
CA GLY A 147 16.25 1.39 1.20
C GLY A 147 16.86 2.80 1.19
N ALA A 148 16.07 3.86 1.37
CA ALA A 148 16.63 5.21 1.42
C ALA A 148 17.38 5.48 2.73
N LEU A 149 18.49 6.21 2.64
CA LEU A 149 19.22 6.74 3.79
C LEU A 149 18.57 8.06 4.22
N VAL A 150 17.81 8.03 5.32
CA VAL A 150 17.02 9.19 5.75
C VAL A 150 17.61 9.84 7.00
N ARG A 151 17.81 11.16 6.96
CA ARG A 151 18.10 12.00 8.14
C ARG A 151 16.91 12.90 8.46
N THR A 152 16.42 12.86 9.70
CA THR A 152 15.36 13.75 10.18
C THR A 152 15.92 14.84 11.07
N SER A 153 15.40 16.06 10.93
CA SER A 153 15.77 17.20 11.77
C SER A 153 14.55 18.03 12.16
N CYS A 154 14.58 18.60 13.37
CA CYS A 154 13.56 19.52 13.86
C CYS A 154 14.16 20.89 14.14
N ALA A 155 13.39 21.96 13.88
CA ALA A 155 13.81 23.34 14.10
C ALA A 155 14.26 23.66 15.54
N ALA A 156 13.76 22.92 16.54
CA ALA A 156 14.14 23.07 17.94
C ALA A 156 14.10 21.72 18.68
N PRO A 157 14.77 21.60 19.85
CA PRO A 157 14.84 20.36 20.62
C PRO A 157 13.47 19.79 20.98
N LEU A 158 13.29 18.47 20.89
CA LEU A 158 12.00 17.84 21.17
C LEU A 158 11.66 17.92 22.67
N ALA A 159 10.41 18.23 22.99
CA ALA A 159 9.94 18.15 24.37
C ALA A 159 10.02 16.70 24.89
N PRO A 160 10.54 16.46 26.12
CA PRO A 160 10.66 15.12 26.68
C PRO A 160 9.34 14.35 26.72
N GLU A 161 8.21 15.03 26.98
CA GLU A 161 6.89 14.41 26.98
C GLU A 161 6.47 13.86 25.61
N TRP A 162 6.90 14.48 24.51
CA TRP A 162 6.58 13.99 23.15
C TRP A 162 7.27 12.65 22.90
N THR A 163 8.55 12.58 23.28
CA THR A 163 9.35 11.37 23.16
C THR A 163 8.80 10.27 24.07
N ALA A 164 8.43 10.60 25.31
CA ALA A 164 7.90 9.63 26.27
C ALA A 164 6.53 9.08 25.84
N ALA A 165 5.60 9.94 25.44
CA ALA A 165 4.23 9.55 25.14
C ALA A 165 4.07 8.93 23.73
N LEU A 166 4.73 9.50 22.70
CA LEU A 166 4.55 9.06 21.31
C LEU A 166 5.74 8.29 20.73
N GLY A 167 6.87 8.25 21.45
CA GLY A 167 8.08 7.57 21.01
C GLY A 167 8.70 8.19 19.76
N VAL A 168 8.50 9.49 19.54
CA VAL A 168 9.08 10.24 18.42
C VAL A 168 10.56 10.52 18.63
N ARG A 169 11.34 10.57 17.54
CA ARG A 169 12.77 10.89 17.56
C ARG A 169 13.17 11.64 16.30
N VAL A 170 14.18 12.48 16.41
CA VAL A 170 14.87 13.12 15.27
C VAL A 170 16.37 12.87 15.35
N ASP A 171 17.05 12.89 14.21
CA ASP A 171 18.49 12.64 14.13
C ASP A 171 19.31 13.91 14.42
N ALA A 172 18.70 15.10 14.30
CA ALA A 172 19.35 16.38 14.57
C ALA A 172 18.33 17.46 14.99
N GLU A 173 18.83 18.50 15.64
CA GLU A 173 18.06 19.65 16.12
C GLU A 173 18.75 20.93 15.63
N GLY A 174 17.95 21.96 15.30
CA GLY A 174 18.45 23.26 14.87
C GLY A 174 17.90 23.71 13.53
N PRO A 175 18.41 24.82 12.97
CA PRO A 175 17.89 25.39 11.73
C PRO A 175 18.03 24.42 10.57
N ALA A 176 17.14 24.57 9.58
CA ALA A 176 17.23 23.84 8.33
C ALA A 176 18.64 23.99 7.71
N PRO A 177 19.23 22.91 7.17
CA PRO A 177 20.36 23.05 6.26
C PRO A 177 19.98 23.98 5.11
N ALA A 178 20.93 24.80 4.63
CA ALA A 178 20.71 25.62 3.46
C ALA A 178 20.21 24.74 2.30
N GLU A 179 19.14 25.18 1.61
CA GLU A 179 18.33 24.47 0.60
C GLU A 179 17.14 23.62 1.09
N LEU A 180 16.97 23.34 2.39
CA LEU A 180 15.85 22.52 2.91
C LEU A 180 14.84 23.36 3.72
N ALA A 181 14.19 24.34 3.08
CA ALA A 181 13.40 25.37 3.74
C ALA A 181 12.23 24.90 4.66
N VAL A 182 11.79 23.65 4.55
CA VAL A 182 10.90 22.82 5.41
C VAL A 182 10.13 21.92 4.45
N ASN A 183 10.35 20.60 4.52
CA ASN A 183 9.69 19.65 3.61
C ASN A 183 8.53 18.88 4.26
N VAL A 184 8.33 19.05 5.59
CA VAL A 184 7.23 18.43 6.33
C VAL A 184 6.51 19.49 7.16
N ARG A 185 5.37 19.97 6.66
CA ARG A 185 4.59 21.03 7.30
C ARG A 185 3.09 20.74 7.27
N PRO A 186 2.64 19.66 7.94
CA PRO A 186 1.21 19.44 8.08
C PRO A 186 0.57 20.58 8.87
N VAL A 187 -0.73 20.76 8.73
CA VAL A 187 -1.50 21.69 9.56
C VAL A 187 -1.42 21.22 11.02
N PRO A 188 -1.05 22.09 11.98
CA PRO A 188 -0.88 21.69 13.37
C PRO A 188 -2.23 21.34 14.02
N VAL A 189 -2.16 20.77 15.22
CA VAL A 189 -3.34 20.65 16.11
C VAL A 189 -3.88 22.05 16.39
N ALA A 190 -5.21 22.22 16.40
CA ALA A 190 -5.79 23.54 16.60
C ALA A 190 -5.50 24.03 18.05
N PRO A 191 -5.18 25.31 18.25
CA PRO A 191 -5.08 25.85 19.60
C PRO A 191 -6.39 25.63 20.38
N GLY A 192 -6.29 25.04 21.56
CA GLY A 192 -7.45 24.72 22.41
C GLY A 192 -8.06 23.34 22.21
N ASP A 193 -7.65 22.58 21.19
CA ASP A 193 -8.03 21.17 21.08
C ASP A 193 -7.36 20.33 22.20
N PRO A 194 -7.95 19.19 22.59
CA PRO A 194 -7.37 18.31 23.60
C PRO A 194 -5.95 17.88 23.24
N ASP A 195 -5.08 17.78 24.25
CA ASP A 195 -3.70 17.36 24.05
C ASP A 195 -3.63 15.90 23.55
N PRO A 196 -3.10 15.66 22.33
CA PRO A 196 -2.98 14.31 21.75
C PRO A 196 -2.12 13.36 22.59
N LEU A 197 -1.25 13.87 23.46
CA LEU A 197 -0.42 13.01 24.33
C LEU A 197 -1.28 12.20 25.31
N ARG A 198 -2.48 12.71 25.68
CA ARG A 198 -3.41 12.04 26.59
C ARG A 198 -4.03 10.77 26.01
N LEU A 199 -4.04 10.63 24.68
CA LEU A 199 -4.55 9.44 23.99
C LEU A 199 -3.60 8.24 24.11
N GLY A 200 -2.37 8.45 24.57
CA GLY A 200 -1.31 7.46 24.54
C GLY A 200 -0.75 7.24 23.14
N ARG A 201 0.28 6.39 23.05
CA ARG A 201 1.13 6.26 21.85
C ARG A 201 0.35 5.98 20.56
N ASP A 202 -0.44 4.91 20.55
CA ASP A 202 -1.05 4.44 19.29
C ASP A 202 -2.19 5.35 18.84
N ALA A 203 -3.08 5.73 19.75
CA ALA A 203 -4.21 6.59 19.43
C ALA A 203 -3.77 8.03 19.15
N GLY A 204 -2.77 8.55 19.88
CA GLY A 204 -2.18 9.86 19.61
C GLY A 204 -1.49 9.91 18.24
N ARG A 205 -0.68 8.90 17.89
CA ARG A 205 -0.08 8.81 16.56
C ARG A 205 -1.12 8.66 15.45
N TRP A 206 -2.16 7.85 15.68
CA TRP A 206 -3.27 7.73 14.73
C TRP A 206 -3.97 9.06 14.49
N ALA A 207 -4.36 9.77 15.56
CA ALA A 207 -5.03 11.06 15.49
C ALA A 207 -4.24 12.10 14.67
N LEU A 208 -2.91 12.09 14.80
CA LEU A 208 -2.00 13.00 14.11
C LEU A 208 -1.72 12.61 12.65
N LEU A 209 -1.71 11.31 12.32
CA LEU A 209 -1.35 10.79 10.99
C LEU A 209 -2.53 10.50 10.07
N HIS A 210 -3.69 10.17 10.63
CA HIS A 210 -4.86 9.77 9.86
C HIS A 210 -5.42 10.86 8.92
N PRO A 211 -5.56 12.14 9.33
CA PRO A 211 -6.06 13.18 8.44
C PRO A 211 -5.01 13.59 7.41
N ALA A 212 -5.46 14.10 6.26
CA ALA A 212 -4.56 14.59 5.22
C ALA A 212 -3.67 15.73 5.77
N PRO A 213 -2.49 15.99 5.17
CA PRO A 213 -1.56 16.99 5.68
C PRO A 213 -2.16 18.41 5.78
N HIS A 214 -3.12 18.75 4.91
CA HIS A 214 -3.80 20.04 4.88
C HIS A 214 -5.07 20.11 5.76
N ASP A 215 -5.51 18.99 6.32
CA ASP A 215 -6.66 18.92 7.23
C ASP A 215 -6.22 19.04 8.67
N ARG A 216 -7.03 19.64 9.54
CA ARG A 216 -6.75 19.69 10.98
C ARG A 216 -6.97 18.32 11.64
N PRO A 217 -6.04 17.86 12.50
CA PRO A 217 -6.25 16.63 13.24
C PRO A 217 -7.28 16.83 14.35
N ARG A 218 -8.11 15.82 14.59
CA ARG A 218 -8.98 15.77 15.77
C ARG A 218 -8.28 14.92 16.82
N THR A 219 -8.13 15.45 18.03
CA THR A 219 -7.32 14.84 19.09
C THR A 219 -8.15 14.54 20.35
N GLY A 220 -9.47 14.51 20.23
CA GLY A 220 -10.36 14.20 21.35
C GLY A 220 -10.48 12.71 21.65
N ASP A 221 -11.25 12.39 22.69
CA ASP A 221 -11.42 11.03 23.20
C ASP A 221 -12.21 10.12 22.24
N GLU A 222 -12.72 10.62 21.11
CA GLU A 222 -13.42 9.82 20.11
C GLU A 222 -12.58 8.65 19.58
N HIS A 223 -11.25 8.80 19.59
CA HIS A 223 -10.31 7.75 19.17
C HIS A 223 -10.27 6.57 20.14
N LEU A 224 -10.63 6.77 21.41
CA LEU A 224 -10.64 5.74 22.45
C LEU A 224 -11.94 4.94 22.48
N VAL A 225 -13.01 5.43 21.82
CA VAL A 225 -14.32 4.78 21.82
C VAL A 225 -14.31 3.50 20.98
N GLN A 226 -14.73 2.39 21.59
CA GLN A 226 -14.80 1.08 20.93
C GLN A 226 -16.11 0.90 20.16
N ARG A 227 -16.17 1.44 18.95
CA ARG A 227 -17.34 1.32 18.06
C ARG A 227 -16.91 1.16 16.61
N GLU A 228 -17.72 0.49 15.81
CA GLU A 228 -17.40 0.20 14.41
C GLU A 228 -17.16 1.48 13.59
N SER A 229 -17.87 2.57 13.85
CA SER A 229 -17.64 3.83 13.14
C SER A 229 -16.25 4.43 13.39
N ASN A 230 -15.57 4.09 14.48
CA ASN A 230 -14.20 4.51 14.77
C ASN A 230 -13.19 3.67 13.93
N PRO A 231 -12.47 4.26 12.97
CA PRO A 231 -11.55 3.52 12.13
C PRO A 231 -10.33 2.98 12.90
N LEU A 232 -9.85 3.66 13.95
CA LEU A 232 -8.78 3.15 14.81
C LEU A 232 -9.23 1.88 15.54
N PHE A 233 -10.46 1.88 16.06
CA PHE A 233 -11.03 0.69 16.69
C PHE A 233 -11.10 -0.48 15.69
N ARG A 234 -11.56 -0.25 14.45
CA ARG A 234 -11.61 -1.29 13.41
C ARG A 234 -10.24 -1.91 13.14
N VAL A 235 -9.19 -1.09 13.02
CA VAL A 235 -7.82 -1.58 12.82
C VAL A 235 -7.34 -2.41 14.01
N ARG A 236 -7.53 -1.90 15.24
CA ARG A 236 -7.14 -2.62 16.47
C ARG A 236 -7.92 -3.92 16.65
N TYR A 237 -9.21 -3.90 16.35
CA TYR A 237 -10.09 -5.06 16.41
C TYR A 237 -9.64 -6.13 15.40
N ALA A 238 -9.39 -5.75 14.14
CA ALA A 238 -8.86 -6.66 13.13
C ALA A 238 -7.54 -7.30 13.59
N HIS A 239 -6.57 -6.49 14.04
CA HIS A 239 -5.30 -7.00 14.58
C HIS A 239 -5.52 -7.97 15.75
N ALA A 240 -6.38 -7.63 16.72
CA ALA A 240 -6.68 -8.49 17.86
C ALA A 240 -7.32 -9.83 17.43
N ARG A 241 -8.23 -9.81 16.45
CA ARG A 241 -8.86 -11.01 15.89
C ARG A 241 -7.86 -11.88 15.13
N THR A 242 -6.98 -11.30 14.33
CA THR A 242 -5.90 -12.04 13.64
C THR A 242 -4.94 -12.67 14.65
N ARG A 243 -4.56 -11.95 15.70
CA ARG A 243 -3.71 -12.49 16.78
C ARG A 243 -4.40 -13.61 17.56
N ALA A 244 -5.70 -13.47 17.83
CA ALA A 244 -6.48 -14.52 18.48
C ALA A 244 -6.57 -15.77 17.60
N LEU A 245 -6.79 -15.60 16.29
CA LEU A 245 -6.79 -16.71 15.34
C LEU A 245 -5.44 -17.46 15.36
N ALA A 246 -4.33 -16.74 15.31
CA ALA A 246 -2.99 -17.35 15.36
C ALA A 246 -2.74 -18.09 16.68
N ARG A 247 -3.10 -17.50 17.83
CA ARG A 247 -2.99 -18.19 19.13
C ARG A 247 -3.83 -19.47 19.19
N ASN A 248 -5.09 -19.38 18.76
CA ASN A 248 -5.99 -20.53 18.75
C ASN A 248 -5.49 -21.64 17.83
N ALA A 249 -4.86 -21.30 16.70
CA ALA A 249 -4.26 -22.28 15.81
C ALA A 249 -3.11 -23.02 16.51
N THR A 250 -2.22 -22.29 17.19
CA THR A 250 -1.15 -22.88 18.01
C THR A 250 -1.68 -23.77 19.13
N ASP A 251 -2.74 -23.34 19.83
CA ASP A 251 -3.38 -24.15 20.89
C ASP A 251 -3.98 -25.46 20.35
N LEU A 252 -4.36 -25.50 19.07
CA LEU A 252 -4.85 -26.68 18.36
C LEU A 252 -3.73 -27.52 17.71
N GLY A 253 -2.47 -27.11 17.84
CA GLY A 253 -1.31 -27.82 17.29
C GLY A 253 -0.97 -27.50 15.82
N PHE A 254 -1.44 -26.36 15.30
CA PHE A 254 -1.03 -25.80 14.01
C PHE A 254 0.12 -24.80 14.13
#